data_AF-A0A0D6E3L7-F1
#
_entry.id   AF-A0A0D6E3L7-F1
#
_cell.length_a   1.000
_cell.length_b   1.000
_cell.length_c   1.000
_cell.angle_alpha   90.00
_cell.angle_beta   90.00
_cell.angle_gamma   90.00
#
_symmetry.space_group_name_H-M   'P 1'
#
loop_
_entity.id
_entity.type
_entity.pdbx_description
1 polymer ?
#
loop_
_entity_poly.entity_id
_entity_poly.type
_entity_poly.pdbx_seq_one_letter_code
_entity_poly.pdbx_strand_id
1 'polypeptide(L)'
;MEILGVILSSAIVATVLSSLVTIYISRLGYKDKYFEKLIDKRLLAHEELYAVVNSLKTAIQDTESVDRRTYHQVFSMDYDDFSRFTAHSSSQNNSFWISDETKKAATDLNREFFRCHLLFQETGDLVEVGRQEYREVARIRDQLEKCLLAELPSLHKIDVFLSNKTIETQVAKVDLKKRPSDAES
;
A
#
# COMPACT_ATOMS: atom_id res chain seq x y z
N MET A 1 37.65 -54.21 25.08
CA MET A 1 36.62 -54.10 24.02
C MET A 1 35.41 -53.28 24.46
N GLU A 2 34.98 -53.36 25.72
CA GLU A 2 33.78 -52.65 26.21
C GLU A 2 33.86 -51.12 26.10
N ILE A 3 35.00 -50.52 26.46
CA ILE A 3 35.22 -49.07 26.37
C ILE A 3 35.08 -48.56 24.92
N LEU A 4 35.56 -49.33 23.95
CA LEU A 4 35.49 -48.96 22.53
C LEU A 4 34.03 -48.98 22.02
N GLY A 5 33.23 -49.93 22.48
CA GLY A 5 31.80 -50.03 22.17
C GLY A 5 30.98 -48.90 22.80
N VAL A 6 31.29 -48.52 24.04
CA VAL A 6 30.66 -47.37 24.70
C VAL A 6 31.02 -46.06 23.98
N ILE A 7 32.29 -45.85 23.64
CA ILE A 7 32.72 -44.67 22.88
C ILE A 7 32.02 -44.62 21.50
N LEU A 8 31.99 -45.72 20.76
CA LEU A 8 31.36 -45.78 19.44
C LEU A 8 29.84 -45.55 19.52
N SER A 9 29.16 -46.16 20.50
CA SER A 9 27.72 -45.95 20.71
C SER A 9 27.39 -44.51 21.11
N SER A 10 28.20 -43.89 21.98
CA SER A 10 28.04 -42.50 22.39
C SER A 10 28.28 -41.53 21.24
N ALA A 11 29.23 -41.83 20.35
CA ALA A 11 29.50 -41.05 19.14
C ALA A 11 28.31 -41.10 18.17
N ILE A 12 27.73 -42.28 17.93
CA ILE A 12 26.56 -42.45 17.07
C ILE A 12 25.36 -41.68 17.63
N VAL A 13 25.09 -41.83 18.94
CA VAL A 13 23.98 -41.11 19.61
C VAL A 13 24.20 -39.60 19.54
N ALA A 14 25.42 -39.12 19.79
CA ALA A 14 25.75 -37.69 19.70
C ALA A 14 25.58 -37.16 18.27
N THR A 15 26.00 -37.91 17.25
CA THR A 15 25.80 -37.52 15.84
C THR A 15 24.32 -37.43 15.49
N VAL A 16 23.52 -38.44 15.86
CA VAL A 16 22.07 -38.43 15.59
C VAL A 16 21.39 -37.25 16.29
N LEU A 17 21.69 -37.01 17.57
CA LEU A 17 21.10 -35.90 18.31
C LEU A 17 21.53 -34.55 17.73
N SER A 18 22.81 -34.39 17.40
CA SER A 18 23.34 -33.17 16.77
C SER A 18 22.67 -32.90 15.41
N SER A 19 22.45 -33.94 14.60
CA SER A 19 21.72 -33.81 13.33
C SER A 19 20.27 -33.39 13.54
N LEU A 20 19.56 -33.97 14.51
CA LEU A 20 18.17 -33.58 14.82
C LEU A 20 18.07 -32.12 15.29
N VAL A 21 18.97 -31.70 16.19
CA VAL A 21 19.05 -30.31 16.66
C VAL A 21 19.38 -29.38 15.49
N THR A 22 20.32 -29.76 14.62
CA THR A 22 20.70 -28.97 13.44
C THR A 22 19.52 -28.79 12.48
N ILE A 23 18.76 -29.86 12.20
CA ILE A 23 17.54 -29.80 11.37
C ILE A 23 16.49 -28.87 12.01
N TYR A 24 16.28 -28.98 13.32
CA TYR A 24 15.33 -28.13 14.04
C TYR A 24 15.72 -26.65 13.97
N ILE A 25 16.99 -26.30 14.27
CA ILE A 25 17.51 -24.94 14.17
C ILE A 25 17.41 -24.43 12.72
N SER A 26 17.72 -25.27 11.74
CA SER A 26 17.64 -24.91 10.32
C SER A 26 16.21 -24.59 9.87
N ARG A 27 15.22 -25.33 10.39
CA ARG A 27 13.79 -25.06 10.14
C ARG A 27 13.33 -23.76 10.77
N LEU A 28 13.77 -23.46 12.00
CA LEU A 28 13.50 -22.17 12.63
C LEU A 28 14.10 -21.03 11.80
N GLY A 29 15.36 -21.13 11.42
CA GLY A 29 16.02 -20.12 10.58
C GLY A 29 15.38 -19.94 9.21
N TYR A 30 14.80 -20.99 8.61
CA TYR A 30 14.01 -20.86 7.39
C TYR A 30 12.73 -20.07 7.60
N LYS A 31 11.98 -20.36 8.68
CA LYS A 31 10.75 -19.66 9.03
C LYS A 31 11.01 -18.18 9.30
N ASP A 32 12.08 -17.86 10.02
CA ASP A 32 12.47 -16.48 10.30
C ASP A 32 12.81 -15.71 9.01
N LYS A 33 13.65 -16.30 8.14
CA LYS A 33 13.97 -15.71 6.83
C LYS A 33 12.76 -15.57 5.92
N TYR A 34 11.80 -16.48 6.01
CA TYR A 34 10.55 -16.39 5.28
C TYR A 34 9.73 -15.18 5.76
N PHE A 35 9.56 -15.02 7.06
CA PHE A 35 8.82 -13.89 7.61
C PHE A 35 9.52 -12.55 7.40
N GLU A 36 10.85 -12.51 7.48
CA GLU A 36 11.64 -11.32 7.13
C GLU A 36 11.27 -10.83 5.72
N LYS A 37 11.27 -11.73 4.72
CA LYS A 37 10.87 -11.39 3.36
C LYS A 37 9.43 -10.90 3.25
N LEU A 38 8.50 -11.43 4.05
CA LEU A 38 7.11 -10.98 4.03
C LEU A 38 6.94 -9.59 4.65
N ILE A 39 7.69 -9.31 5.73
CA ILE A 39 7.75 -7.99 6.34
C ILE A 39 8.31 -6.98 5.34
N ASP A 40 9.40 -7.32 4.64
CA ASP A 40 9.99 -6.46 3.62
C ASP A 40 8.99 -6.11 2.51
N LYS A 41 8.19 -7.08 2.06
CA LYS A 41 7.15 -6.84 1.05
C LYS A 41 6.05 -5.89 1.52
N ARG A 42 5.64 -6.01 2.79
CA ARG A 42 4.67 -5.08 3.40
C ARG A 42 5.25 -3.70 3.58
N LEU A 43 6.49 -3.60 4.04
CA LEU A 43 7.17 -2.33 4.22
C LEU A 43 7.31 -1.60 2.87
N LEU A 44 7.76 -2.30 1.83
CA LEU A 44 7.88 -1.75 0.49
C LEU A 44 6.54 -1.18 -0.02
N ALA A 45 5.45 -1.95 0.12
CA ALA A 45 4.13 -1.47 -0.29
C ALA A 45 3.68 -0.22 0.49
N HIS A 46 3.99 -0.14 1.78
CA HIS A 46 3.75 1.05 2.60
C HIS A 46 4.56 2.25 2.12
N GLU A 47 5.85 2.05 1.83
CA GLU A 47 6.75 3.10 1.34
C GLU A 47 6.29 3.64 -0.01
N GLU A 48 5.89 2.77 -0.94
CA GLU A 48 5.36 3.15 -2.25
C GLU A 48 4.09 4.00 -2.14
N LEU A 49 3.13 3.61 -1.29
CA LEU A 49 1.93 4.41 -1.04
C LEU A 49 2.23 5.73 -0.32
N TYR A 50 3.17 5.70 0.63
CA TYR A 50 3.56 6.91 1.34
C TYR A 50 4.26 7.92 0.42
N ALA A 51 4.99 7.44 -0.59
CA ALA A 51 5.56 8.30 -1.64
C ALA A 51 4.45 9.04 -2.42
N VAL A 52 3.38 8.33 -2.82
CA VAL A 52 2.20 8.94 -3.47
C VAL A 52 1.56 10.00 -2.56
N VAL A 53 1.34 9.67 -1.29
CA VAL A 53 0.78 10.61 -0.30
C VAL A 53 1.64 11.88 -0.21
N ASN A 54 2.96 11.73 -0.12
CA ASN A 54 3.87 12.88 -0.02
C ASN A 54 3.87 13.75 -1.28
N SER A 55 3.77 13.15 -2.48
CA SER A 55 3.62 13.91 -3.73
C SER A 55 2.34 14.76 -3.75
N LEU A 56 1.30 14.36 -3.02
CA LEU A 56 0.04 15.10 -2.88
C LEU A 56 0.02 16.08 -1.70
N LYS A 57 1.10 16.20 -0.92
CA LYS A 57 1.15 17.18 0.18
C LYS A 57 1.53 18.58 -0.29
N THR A 58 2.29 18.67 -1.38
CA THR A 58 2.70 19.97 -1.91
C THR A 58 1.54 20.67 -2.59
N ALA A 59 1.18 21.83 -2.06
CA ALA A 59 0.10 22.65 -2.57
C ALA A 59 0.68 23.94 -3.17
N ILE A 60 0.17 24.34 -4.33
CA ILE A 60 0.52 25.58 -5.02
C ILE A 60 -0.67 26.52 -4.94
N GLN A 61 -0.40 27.78 -4.60
CA GLN A 61 -1.38 28.84 -4.73
C GLN A 61 -1.22 29.50 -6.09
N ASP A 62 -2.31 29.59 -6.85
CA ASP A 62 -2.29 30.36 -8.07
C ASP A 62 -2.24 31.87 -7.76
N THR A 63 -1.13 32.52 -8.09
CA THR A 63 -0.96 33.96 -7.89
C THR A 63 -1.59 34.79 -9.01
N GLU A 64 -1.87 34.19 -10.16
CA GLU A 64 -2.43 34.84 -11.35
C GLU A 64 -3.95 34.84 -11.35
N SER A 65 -4.58 33.89 -10.63
CA SER A 65 -6.03 33.86 -10.46
C SER A 65 -6.53 34.89 -9.43
N VAL A 66 -7.63 35.57 -9.75
CA VAL A 66 -8.33 36.52 -8.87
C VAL A 66 -8.77 35.86 -7.55
N ASP A 67 -9.12 34.58 -7.59
CA ASP A 67 -9.62 33.83 -6.44
C ASP A 67 -8.52 33.15 -5.59
N ARG A 68 -7.26 33.21 -6.05
CA ARG A 68 -6.07 32.65 -5.39
C ARG A 68 -6.27 31.23 -4.85
N ARG A 69 -7.05 30.41 -5.56
CA ARG A 69 -7.33 29.03 -5.16
C ARG A 69 -6.05 28.20 -5.16
N THR A 70 -6.02 27.25 -4.22
CA THR A 70 -4.92 26.30 -4.05
C THR A 70 -5.24 25.01 -4.78
N TYR A 71 -4.21 24.37 -5.34
CA TYR A 71 -4.30 23.05 -5.95
C TYR A 71 -3.03 22.24 -5.62
N HIS A 72 -3.09 20.91 -5.76
CA HIS A 72 -1.91 20.05 -5.51
C HIS A 72 -0.90 20.20 -6.66
N GLN A 73 0.40 20.25 -6.37
CA GLN A 73 1.45 20.47 -7.36
C GLN A 73 1.37 19.53 -8.57
N VAL A 74 0.88 18.29 -8.37
CA VAL A 74 0.67 17.32 -9.47
C VAL A 74 -0.20 17.87 -10.61
N PHE A 75 -1.10 18.81 -10.33
CA PHE A 75 -1.97 19.44 -11.33
C PHE A 75 -1.30 20.60 -12.09
N SER A 76 -0.11 21.05 -11.67
CA SER A 76 0.72 22.00 -12.47
C SER A 76 1.60 21.31 -13.52
N MET A 77 1.62 19.98 -13.55
CA MET A 77 2.37 19.21 -14.53
C MET A 77 1.69 19.29 -15.91
N ASP A 78 2.39 18.88 -16.95
CA ASP A 78 1.70 18.57 -18.21
C ASP A 78 0.81 17.32 -18.03
N TYR A 79 -0.13 17.14 -18.96
CA TYR A 79 -1.09 16.03 -18.87
C TYR A 79 -0.43 14.66 -18.97
N ASP A 80 0.67 14.52 -19.73
CA ASP A 80 1.35 13.25 -19.90
C ASP A 80 2.07 12.83 -18.60
N ASP A 81 2.71 13.77 -17.91
CA ASP A 81 3.30 13.60 -16.59
C ASP A 81 2.25 13.30 -15.52
N PHE A 82 1.15 14.04 -15.52
CA PHE A 82 0.02 13.75 -14.64
C PHE A 82 -0.51 12.33 -14.86
N SER A 83 -0.73 11.94 -16.12
CA SER A 83 -1.22 10.61 -16.50
C SER A 83 -0.24 9.50 -16.11
N ARG A 84 1.07 9.72 -16.26
CA ARG A 84 2.10 8.80 -15.78
C ARG A 84 2.06 8.66 -14.25
N PHE A 85 1.93 9.77 -13.53
CA PHE A 85 1.84 9.77 -12.08
C PHE A 85 0.61 9.01 -11.58
N THR A 86 -0.58 9.29 -12.12
CA THR A 86 -1.83 8.63 -11.69
C THR A 86 -1.85 7.15 -12.07
N ALA A 87 -1.28 6.77 -13.21
CA ALA A 87 -1.10 5.37 -13.60
C ALA A 87 -0.13 4.64 -12.66
N HIS A 88 0.99 5.27 -12.30
CA HIS A 88 1.95 4.72 -11.34
C HIS A 88 1.28 4.53 -9.96
N SER A 89 0.61 5.57 -9.44
CA SER A 89 -0.17 5.47 -8.20
C SER A 89 -1.18 4.33 -8.25
N SER A 90 -1.89 4.17 -9.38
CA SER A 90 -2.89 3.11 -9.53
C SER A 90 -2.30 1.70 -9.45
N SER A 91 -1.08 1.51 -9.95
CA SER A 91 -0.39 0.23 -9.84
C SER A 91 -0.04 -0.12 -8.39
N GLN A 92 0.39 0.87 -7.60
CA GLN A 92 0.76 0.68 -6.19
C GLN A 92 -0.45 0.44 -5.28
N ASN A 93 -1.56 1.08 -5.61
CA ASN A 93 -2.82 1.00 -4.86
C ASN A 93 -3.47 -0.40 -4.89
N ASN A 94 -3.01 -1.30 -5.76
CA ASN A 94 -3.47 -2.69 -5.85
C ASN A 94 -2.57 -3.69 -5.12
N SER A 95 -1.64 -3.23 -4.28
CA SER A 95 -0.76 -4.12 -3.53
C SER A 95 -1.56 -5.03 -2.59
N PHE A 96 -1.31 -6.34 -2.64
CA PHE A 96 -1.88 -7.30 -1.69
C PHE A 96 -1.33 -7.12 -0.26
N TRP A 97 -0.24 -6.35 -0.09
CA TRP A 97 0.54 -6.29 1.15
C TRP A 97 0.13 -5.18 2.13
N ILE A 98 -1.00 -4.53 1.92
CA ILE A 98 -1.59 -3.47 2.78
C ILE A 98 -2.91 -3.94 3.39
N SER A 99 -3.42 -3.34 4.46
CA SER A 99 -4.76 -3.67 4.99
C SER A 99 -5.88 -3.39 4.00
N ASP A 100 -7.06 -3.94 4.26
CA ASP A 100 -8.23 -3.71 3.42
C ASP A 100 -8.72 -2.25 3.57
N GLU A 101 -8.55 -1.65 4.74
CA GLU A 101 -8.83 -0.23 4.98
C GLU A 101 -7.92 0.70 4.17
N THR A 102 -6.61 0.41 4.13
CA THR A 102 -5.65 1.16 3.30
C THR A 102 -5.92 0.93 1.83
N LYS A 103 -6.19 -0.32 1.42
CA LYS A 103 -6.58 -0.66 0.05
C LYS A 103 -7.82 0.11 -0.40
N LYS A 104 -8.82 0.24 0.47
CA LYS A 104 -10.03 1.04 0.18
C LYS A 104 -9.69 2.51 -0.05
N ALA A 105 -8.91 3.14 0.84
CA ALA A 105 -8.50 4.54 0.68
C ALA A 105 -7.65 4.76 -0.59
N ALA A 106 -6.76 3.81 -0.91
CA ALA A 106 -5.97 3.81 -2.12
C ALA A 106 -6.83 3.66 -3.40
N THR A 107 -7.87 2.83 -3.31
CA THR A 107 -8.86 2.67 -4.39
C THR A 107 -9.70 3.94 -4.59
N ASP A 108 -10.10 4.59 -3.50
CA ASP A 108 -10.81 5.88 -3.57
C ASP A 108 -9.94 6.94 -4.25
N LEU A 109 -8.63 6.97 -3.96
CA LEU A 109 -7.68 7.87 -4.63
C LEU A 109 -7.60 7.60 -6.14
N ASN A 110 -7.52 6.33 -6.55
CA ASN A 110 -7.53 5.97 -7.97
C ASN A 110 -8.81 6.43 -8.67
N ARG A 111 -9.94 6.27 -7.99
CA ARG A 111 -11.25 6.67 -8.52
C ARG A 111 -11.32 8.18 -8.71
N GLU A 112 -10.75 8.93 -7.78
CA GLU A 112 -10.66 10.39 -7.88
C GLU A 112 -9.72 10.82 -9.02
N PHE A 113 -8.56 10.18 -9.18
CA PHE A 113 -7.70 10.46 -10.34
C PHE A 113 -8.38 10.16 -11.67
N PHE A 114 -9.14 9.06 -11.76
CA PHE A 114 -9.92 8.77 -12.95
C PHE A 114 -10.96 9.86 -13.24
N ARG A 115 -11.63 10.38 -12.21
CA ARG A 115 -12.53 11.54 -12.34
C ARG A 115 -11.79 12.78 -12.83
N CYS A 116 -10.60 13.08 -12.29
CA CYS A 116 -9.76 14.19 -12.77
C CYS A 116 -9.41 14.06 -14.26
N HIS A 117 -9.13 12.85 -14.76
CA HIS A 117 -8.92 12.60 -16.19
C HIS A 117 -10.16 12.93 -17.03
N LEU A 118 -11.35 12.57 -16.56
CA LEU A 118 -12.60 12.91 -17.25
C LEU A 118 -12.82 14.42 -17.29
N LEU A 119 -12.61 15.11 -16.17
CA LEU A 119 -12.73 16.57 -16.10
C LEU A 119 -11.72 17.27 -17.02
N PHE A 120 -10.49 16.77 -17.10
CA PHE A 120 -9.50 17.31 -18.04
C PHE A 120 -9.97 17.17 -19.51
N GLN A 121 -10.65 16.08 -19.87
CA GLN A 121 -11.21 15.94 -21.22
C GLN A 121 -12.30 16.99 -21.53
N GLU A 122 -12.98 17.49 -20.50
CA GLU A 122 -14.01 18.53 -20.64
C GLU A 122 -13.40 19.94 -20.64
N THR A 123 -12.40 20.20 -19.80
CA THR A 123 -11.83 21.55 -19.61
C THR A 123 -10.61 21.84 -20.48
N GLY A 124 -9.79 20.83 -20.78
CA GLY A 124 -8.45 20.98 -21.37
C GLY A 124 -7.44 21.67 -20.45
N ASP A 125 -7.79 21.93 -19.19
CA ASP A 125 -6.98 22.67 -18.22
C ASP A 125 -6.87 21.87 -16.92
N LEU A 126 -5.68 21.30 -16.70
CA LEU A 126 -5.41 20.46 -15.53
C LEU A 126 -5.33 21.28 -14.23
N VAL A 127 -4.93 22.55 -14.31
CA VAL A 127 -4.88 23.42 -13.13
C VAL A 127 -6.30 23.70 -12.65
N GLU A 128 -7.24 23.96 -13.56
CA GLU A 128 -8.65 24.15 -13.20
C GLU A 128 -9.25 22.88 -12.57
N VAL A 129 -8.95 21.70 -13.11
CA VAL A 129 -9.32 20.42 -12.48
C VAL A 129 -8.75 20.34 -11.07
N GLY A 130 -7.47 20.68 -10.91
CA GLY A 130 -6.79 20.67 -9.60
C GLY A 130 -7.43 21.61 -8.58
N ARG A 131 -7.92 22.78 -9.00
CA ARG A 131 -8.65 23.72 -8.12
C ARG A 131 -10.01 23.16 -7.73
N GLN A 132 -10.74 22.58 -8.68
CA GLN A 132 -12.07 22.01 -8.46
C GLN A 132 -12.01 20.84 -7.48
N GLU A 133 -11.06 19.92 -7.68
CA GLU A 133 -10.97 18.66 -6.93
C GLU A 133 -9.98 18.72 -5.74
N TYR A 134 -9.37 19.89 -5.48
CA TYR A 134 -8.36 20.06 -4.40
C TYR A 134 -8.80 19.46 -3.08
N ARG A 135 -10.03 19.80 -2.64
CA ARG A 135 -10.56 19.37 -1.33
C ARG A 135 -10.76 17.86 -1.26
N GLU A 136 -11.25 17.26 -2.32
CA GLU A 136 -11.53 15.83 -2.34
C GLU A 136 -10.24 15.01 -2.39
N VAL A 137 -9.28 15.41 -3.24
CA VAL A 137 -7.95 14.81 -3.27
C VAL A 137 -7.23 14.97 -1.92
N ALA A 138 -7.32 16.14 -1.27
CA ALA A 138 -6.74 16.36 0.05
C ALA A 138 -7.39 15.47 1.12
N ARG A 139 -8.73 15.36 1.12
CA ARG A 139 -9.48 14.50 2.05
C ARG A 139 -9.08 13.03 1.91
N ILE A 140 -9.00 12.54 0.67
CA ILE A 140 -8.63 11.14 0.40
C ILE A 140 -7.16 10.90 0.76
N ARG A 141 -6.25 11.83 0.43
CA ARG A 141 -4.84 11.77 0.84
C ARG A 141 -4.71 11.66 2.36
N ASP A 142 -5.40 12.50 3.12
CA ASP A 142 -5.32 12.50 4.59
C ASP A 142 -5.88 11.20 5.18
N GLN A 143 -6.95 10.66 4.58
CA GLN A 143 -7.49 9.37 4.95
C GLN A 143 -6.50 8.22 4.65
N LEU A 144 -5.86 8.23 3.49
CA LEU A 144 -4.85 7.23 3.11
C LEU A 144 -3.64 7.30 4.06
N GLU A 145 -3.14 8.51 4.35
CA GLU A 145 -2.06 8.71 5.31
C GLU A 145 -2.42 8.18 6.70
N LYS A 146 -3.62 8.48 7.19
CA LYS A 146 -4.11 7.98 8.46
C LYS A 146 -4.14 6.45 8.51
N CYS A 147 -4.62 5.80 7.46
CA CYS A 147 -4.63 4.34 7.38
C CYS A 147 -3.20 3.77 7.38
N LEU A 148 -2.29 4.34 6.58
CA LEU A 148 -0.89 3.92 6.52
C LEU A 148 -0.21 4.02 7.89
N LEU A 149 -0.39 5.14 8.60
CA LEU A 149 0.19 5.35 9.92
C LEU A 149 -0.40 4.40 10.98
N ALA A 150 -1.70 4.09 10.89
CA ALA A 150 -2.37 3.18 11.82
C ALA A 150 -1.86 1.74 11.71
N GLU A 151 -1.41 1.31 10.53
CA GLU A 151 -0.89 -0.04 10.30
C GLU A 151 0.55 -0.25 10.76
N LEU A 152 1.39 0.80 10.79
CA LEU A 152 2.83 0.71 11.10
C LEU A 152 3.15 -0.14 12.34
N PRO A 153 2.47 0.02 13.50
CA PRO A 153 2.76 -0.77 14.69
C PRO A 153 2.52 -2.27 14.54
N SER A 154 1.77 -2.67 13.51
CA SER A 154 1.33 -4.04 13.29
C SER A 154 1.97 -4.71 12.06
N LEU A 155 2.88 -4.04 11.35
CA LEU A 155 3.51 -4.59 10.14
C LEU A 155 4.19 -5.94 10.36
N HIS A 156 4.84 -6.11 11.52
CA HIS A 156 5.52 -7.33 11.93
C HIS A 156 4.57 -8.50 12.24
N LYS A 157 3.27 -8.25 12.43
CA LYS A 157 2.27 -9.26 12.78
C LYS A 157 1.75 -9.98 11.53
N ILE A 158 2.64 -10.66 10.82
CA ILE A 158 2.37 -11.29 9.52
C ILE A 158 1.25 -12.33 9.60
N ASP A 159 1.23 -13.16 10.63
CA ASP A 159 0.22 -14.22 10.74
C ASP A 159 -1.20 -13.65 10.82
N VAL A 160 -1.39 -12.60 11.63
CA VAL A 160 -2.67 -11.89 11.75
C VAL A 160 -3.04 -11.24 10.42
N PHE A 161 -2.07 -10.56 9.79
CA PHE A 161 -2.30 -9.91 8.50
C PHE A 161 -2.76 -10.90 7.42
N LEU A 162 -2.06 -12.02 7.25
CA LEU A 162 -2.40 -13.04 6.26
C LEU A 162 -3.74 -13.71 6.56
N SER A 163 -4.07 -13.94 7.84
CA SER A 163 -5.34 -14.54 8.24
C SER A 163 -6.56 -13.67 7.91
N ASN A 164 -6.38 -12.35 7.88
CA ASN A 164 -7.44 -11.40 7.57
C ASN A 164 -7.66 -11.19 6.07
N LYS A 165 -6.77 -11.72 5.21
CA LYS A 165 -6.89 -11.56 3.76
C LYS A 165 -8.02 -12.42 3.22
N THR A 166 -9.16 -11.78 2.94
CA THR A 166 -10.31 -12.42 2.29
C THR A 166 -10.19 -12.26 0.77
N ILE A 167 -10.37 -13.34 0.02
CA ILE A 167 -10.49 -13.25 -1.44
C ILE A 167 -11.87 -12.67 -1.76
N GLU A 168 -11.95 -11.37 -2.00
CA GLU A 168 -13.18 -10.72 -2.44
C GLU A 168 -13.61 -11.27 -3.80
N THR A 169 -14.65 -12.09 -3.81
CA THR A 169 -15.33 -12.53 -5.03
C THR A 169 -16.45 -11.54 -5.33
N GLN A 170 -16.13 -10.31 -5.76
CA GLN A 170 -17.14 -9.35 -6.17
C GLN A 170 -16.78 -8.68 -7.50
N VAL A 171 -17.37 -9.17 -8.59
CA VAL A 171 -17.56 -8.41 -9.81
C VAL A 171 -18.81 -7.56 -9.59
N ALA A 172 -18.65 -6.31 -9.16
CA ALA A 172 -19.77 -5.39 -9.00
C ALA A 172 -19.88 -4.42 -10.19
N LYS A 173 -21.05 -4.44 -10.84
CA LYS A 173 -21.50 -3.44 -11.81
C LYS A 173 -21.68 -2.09 -11.10
N VAL A 174 -20.65 -1.25 -11.09
CA VAL A 174 -20.75 0.11 -10.57
C VAL A 174 -20.92 1.07 -11.75
N ASP A 175 -22.05 1.76 -11.82
CA ASP A 175 -22.22 2.90 -12.73
C ASP A 175 -21.46 4.10 -12.14
N LEU A 176 -20.32 4.40 -12.77
CA LEU A 176 -19.37 5.42 -12.36
C LEU A 176 -19.88 6.85 -12.55
N LYS A 177 -21.06 7.04 -13.16
CA LYS A 177 -21.64 8.38 -13.43
C LYS A 177 -22.57 8.92 -12.35
N LYS A 178 -22.90 8.14 -11.31
CA LYS A 178 -23.80 8.59 -10.23
C LYS A 178 -23.04 8.90 -8.95
N ARG A 179 -23.24 10.14 -8.44
CA ARG A 179 -22.83 10.56 -7.09
C ARG A 179 -23.56 9.69 -6.05
N PRO A 180 -22.91 9.20 -4.98
CA PRO A 180 -23.63 8.87 -3.76
C PRO A 180 -23.98 10.21 -3.08
N SER A 181 -25.19 10.72 -3.33
CA SER A 181 -25.74 11.86 -2.59
C SER A 181 -26.91 11.41 -1.73
N ASP A 182 -27.00 12.02 -0.54
CA ASP A 182 -28.23 12.21 0.24
C ASP A 182 -28.63 11.10 1.24
N ALA A 183 -27.67 10.68 2.07
CA ALA A 183 -27.93 10.32 3.47
C ALA A 183 -26.86 11.09 4.26
N GLU A 184 -27.13 12.17 4.97
CA GLU A 184 -28.14 12.35 6.02
C GLU A 184 -28.76 13.76 5.91
N SER A 185 -30.09 13.81 6.03
CA SER A 185 -30.84 15.00 6.48
C SER A 185 -30.98 14.95 8.00
#